data_AF-A0A2N3EEF5-F1
#
_entry.id   AF-A0A2N3EEF5-F1
#
_cell.length_a   1.000
_cell.length_b   1.000
_cell.length_c   1.000
_cell.angle_alpha   90.00
_cell.angle_beta   90.00
_cell.angle_gamma   90.00
#
_symmetry.space_group_name_H-M   'P 1'
#
loop_
_entity.id
_entity.type
_entity.pdbx_description
1 polymer ?
#
loop_
_entity_poly.entity_id
_entity_poly.type
_entity_poly.pdbx_seq_one_letter_code
_entity_poly.pdbx_strand_id
1 'polypeptide(L)'
;MSVLPRINAVERADENRRAIAWWLFGVAALVFVMVVVGGLTRLTESGLSITEWKPVTGALPPMSAAHWQEEFDLYRQIPQYRLINKGMTLAEFKTIYWWEWSHRLLGRLIGFAFLAPFIWFALTRRIERAMVPRLIFLFVLGGAQGALGWWMVKSGLTERTEVSQYRLAAHLGLATIIYGALIWTALDLWHGKSTRFLSGLSKAALALIVLIFAQTILGAFVAGIRAGLIYNTWPLMAGAFIPDGLFAMKPLWHNFFESHLTVQFQHRMTAYLLLAFAAWHAWRARKTEAAGTANLLLAAVVAQAALGIWTLLWVVPIPLGAMHQGGAMIVFGIAVWHAHRLAK
;
A
#
# COMPACT_ATOMS: atom_id res chain seq x y z
N MET A 1 24.74 -43.77 14.69
CA MET A 1 24.59 -42.72 13.65
C MET A 1 25.19 -41.44 14.20
N SER A 2 26.20 -40.86 13.52
CA SER A 2 26.94 -39.70 14.04
C SER A 2 26.07 -38.44 14.08
N VAL A 3 26.28 -37.60 15.12
CA VAL A 3 25.50 -36.39 15.40
C VAL A 3 25.90 -35.23 14.47
N LEU A 4 27.15 -35.19 14.01
CA LEU A 4 27.72 -34.10 13.19
C LEU A 4 27.00 -33.88 11.83
N PRO A 5 26.65 -34.90 11.03
CA PRO A 5 25.90 -34.71 9.79
C PRO A 5 24.50 -34.11 9.99
N ARG A 6 23.86 -34.41 11.14
CA ARG A 6 22.55 -33.84 11.48
C ARG A 6 22.67 -32.36 11.86
N ILE A 7 23.68 -31.98 12.64
CA ILE A 7 23.94 -30.57 12.99
C ILE A 7 24.17 -29.75 11.72
N ASN A 8 25.06 -30.21 10.84
CA ASN A 8 25.36 -29.54 9.57
C ASN A 8 24.15 -29.40 8.63
N ALA A 9 23.18 -30.30 8.71
CA ALA A 9 21.96 -30.24 7.91
C ALA A 9 20.96 -29.22 8.48
N VAL A 10 20.85 -29.12 9.81
CA VAL A 10 20.00 -28.14 10.50
C VAL A 10 20.52 -26.73 10.29
N GLU A 11 21.82 -26.51 10.46
CA GLU A 11 22.45 -25.19 10.24
C GLU A 11 22.21 -24.68 8.81
N ARG A 12 22.43 -25.54 7.80
CA ARG A 12 22.16 -25.18 6.39
C ARG A 12 20.67 -24.88 6.13
N ALA A 13 19.76 -25.57 6.80
CA ALA A 13 18.32 -25.31 6.67
C ALA A 13 17.97 -23.93 7.24
N ASP A 14 18.55 -23.57 8.39
CA ASP A 14 18.35 -22.26 9.03
C ASP A 14 18.99 -21.12 8.23
N GLU A 15 20.17 -21.33 7.65
CA GLU A 15 20.80 -20.39 6.72
C GLU A 15 19.92 -20.13 5.48
N ASN A 16 19.38 -21.20 4.87
CA ASN A 16 18.49 -21.08 3.72
C ASN A 16 17.20 -20.33 4.06
N ARG A 17 16.59 -20.61 5.23
CA ARG A 17 15.41 -19.87 5.72
C ARG A 17 15.70 -18.39 5.87
N ARG A 18 16.83 -18.03 6.48
CA ARG A 18 17.25 -16.63 6.66
C ARG A 18 17.50 -15.94 5.32
N ALA A 19 18.14 -16.61 4.36
CA ALA A 19 18.36 -16.08 3.03
C ALA A 19 17.04 -15.79 2.30
N ILE A 20 16.07 -16.71 2.36
CA ILE A 20 14.74 -16.53 1.78
C ILE A 20 13.98 -15.40 2.51
N ALA A 21 14.08 -15.33 3.84
CA ALA A 21 13.47 -14.25 4.62
C ALA A 21 14.02 -12.86 4.22
N TRP A 22 15.33 -12.71 4.10
CA TRP A 22 15.96 -11.46 3.63
C TRP A 22 15.49 -11.07 2.23
N TRP A 23 15.41 -12.05 1.32
CA TRP A 23 14.88 -11.81 -0.01
C TRP A 23 13.43 -11.31 0.04
N LEU A 24 12.56 -11.93 0.83
CA LEU A 24 11.16 -11.49 0.99
C LEU A 24 11.04 -10.12 1.66
N PHE A 25 11.89 -9.79 2.64
CA PHE A 25 11.97 -8.43 3.20
C PHE A 25 12.43 -7.41 2.14
N GLY A 26 13.38 -7.77 1.28
CA GLY A 26 13.79 -6.95 0.14
C GLY A 26 12.63 -6.69 -0.83
N VAL A 27 11.85 -7.72 -1.17
CA VAL A 27 10.64 -7.54 -2.00
C VAL A 27 9.60 -6.68 -1.27
N ALA A 28 9.37 -6.88 0.03
CA ALA A 28 8.46 -6.05 0.81
C ALA A 28 8.90 -4.57 0.81
N ALA A 29 10.20 -4.29 0.93
CA ALA A 29 10.74 -2.95 0.83
C ALA A 29 10.50 -2.33 -0.56
N LEU A 30 10.64 -3.10 -1.64
CA LEU A 30 10.29 -2.64 -2.99
C LEU A 30 8.79 -2.36 -3.11
N VAL A 31 7.91 -3.19 -2.53
CA VAL A 31 6.47 -2.93 -2.49
C VAL A 31 6.14 -1.66 -1.70
N PHE A 32 6.84 -1.40 -0.60
CA PHE A 32 6.72 -0.14 0.14
C PHE A 32 7.08 1.07 -0.76
N VAL A 33 8.22 1.02 -1.45
CA VAL A 33 8.63 2.07 -2.40
C VAL A 33 7.59 2.22 -3.51
N MET A 34 7.07 1.11 -4.05
CA MET A 34 6.02 1.11 -5.07
C MET A 34 4.76 1.85 -4.61
N VAL A 35 4.32 1.63 -3.37
CA VAL A 35 3.17 2.34 -2.80
C VAL A 35 3.46 3.84 -2.69
N VAL A 36 4.65 4.25 -2.25
CA VAL A 36 5.01 5.68 -2.18
C VAL A 36 5.05 6.33 -3.57
N VAL A 37 5.72 5.68 -4.54
CA VAL A 37 5.83 6.16 -5.93
C VAL A 37 4.45 6.20 -6.61
N GLY A 38 3.59 5.21 -6.36
CA GLY A 38 2.21 5.21 -6.83
C GLY A 38 1.38 6.34 -6.23
N GLY A 39 1.58 6.65 -4.95
CA GLY A 39 1.00 7.82 -4.28
C GLY A 39 1.43 9.14 -4.93
N LEU A 40 2.73 9.29 -5.20
CA LEU A 40 3.27 10.45 -5.91
C LEU A 40 2.67 10.56 -7.32
N THR A 41 2.64 9.48 -8.07
CA THR A 41 2.03 9.43 -9.43
C THR A 41 0.57 9.90 -9.42
N ARG A 42 -0.19 9.59 -8.37
CA ARG A 42 -1.55 10.08 -8.20
C ARG A 42 -1.59 11.55 -7.78
N LEU A 43 -0.76 11.96 -6.83
CA LEU A 43 -0.70 13.34 -6.32
C LEU A 43 -0.21 14.34 -7.37
N THR A 44 0.59 13.91 -8.34
CA THR A 44 1.03 14.68 -9.51
C THR A 44 0.10 14.51 -10.72
N GLU A 45 -1.09 13.93 -10.53
CA GLU A 45 -2.10 13.67 -11.56
C GLU A 45 -1.60 12.90 -12.80
N SER A 46 -0.53 12.12 -12.61
CA SER A 46 0.22 11.51 -13.70
C SER A 46 -0.32 10.15 -14.13
N GLY A 47 -1.24 9.54 -13.38
CA GLY A 47 -1.68 8.15 -13.57
C GLY A 47 -2.49 7.83 -14.83
N LEU A 48 -2.62 8.76 -15.78
CA LEU A 48 -3.32 8.61 -17.06
C LEU A 48 -2.49 9.08 -18.27
N SER A 49 -1.21 9.40 -18.06
CA SER A 49 -0.28 9.86 -19.09
C SER A 49 0.11 8.77 -20.11
N ILE A 50 0.06 7.49 -19.72
CA ILE A 50 0.34 6.33 -20.58
C ILE A 50 -0.96 5.57 -20.86
N THR A 51 -1.50 5.78 -22.06
CA THR A 51 -2.82 5.28 -22.47
C THR A 51 -2.79 3.81 -22.90
N GLU A 52 -1.64 3.33 -23.37
CA GLU A 52 -1.48 1.97 -23.86
C GLU A 52 -0.89 1.03 -22.81
N TRP A 53 -1.34 -0.23 -22.83
CA TRP A 53 -0.75 -1.27 -22.00
C TRP A 53 0.27 -2.07 -22.82
N LYS A 54 1.55 -1.74 -22.62
CA LYS A 54 2.70 -2.43 -23.21
C LYS A 54 3.49 -3.15 -22.10
N PRO A 55 3.13 -4.41 -21.71
CA PRO A 55 3.77 -5.10 -20.58
C PRO A 55 5.29 -5.28 -20.75
N VAL A 56 5.72 -5.63 -21.97
CA VAL A 56 7.12 -5.92 -22.29
C VAL A 56 7.82 -4.71 -22.90
N THR A 57 7.34 -4.22 -24.05
CA THR A 57 7.99 -3.13 -24.81
C THR A 57 7.95 -1.79 -24.09
N GLY A 58 6.97 -1.56 -23.21
CA GLY A 58 6.88 -0.34 -22.38
C GLY A 58 7.88 -0.29 -21.23
N ALA A 59 8.82 -1.23 -21.14
CA ALA A 59 9.95 -1.17 -20.20
C ALA A 59 10.97 -0.10 -20.61
N LEU A 60 11.09 0.18 -21.92
CA LEU A 60 11.89 1.29 -22.42
C LEU A 60 10.99 2.53 -22.57
N PRO A 61 11.46 3.72 -22.17
CA PRO A 61 10.73 4.97 -22.42
C PRO A 61 10.85 5.36 -23.91
N PRO A 62 10.10 6.36 -24.39
CA PRO A 62 10.27 6.87 -25.74
C PRO A 62 11.70 7.40 -25.95
N MET A 63 12.41 6.82 -26.92
CA MET A 63 13.84 7.09 -27.16
C MET A 63 14.10 8.10 -28.29
N SER A 64 13.06 8.54 -29.00
CA SER A 64 13.16 9.48 -30.14
C SER A 64 12.12 10.60 -30.01
N ALA A 65 12.35 11.73 -30.68
CA ALA A 65 11.39 12.83 -30.73
C ALA A 65 10.04 12.39 -31.34
N ALA A 66 10.08 11.52 -32.35
CA ALA A 66 8.88 10.96 -32.99
C ALA A 66 8.04 10.12 -32.01
N HIS A 67 8.66 9.20 -31.26
CA HIS A 67 7.94 8.39 -30.27
C HIS A 67 7.38 9.25 -29.12
N TRP A 68 8.09 10.30 -28.70
CA TRP A 68 7.56 11.24 -27.71
C TRP A 68 6.31 11.96 -28.22
N GLN A 69 6.30 12.35 -29.50
CA GLN A 69 5.15 12.99 -30.10
C GLN A 69 3.96 12.04 -30.22
N GLU A 70 4.18 10.77 -30.59
CA GLU A 70 3.14 9.74 -30.68
C GLU A 70 2.44 9.51 -29.33
N GLU A 71 3.19 9.30 -28.25
CA GLU A 71 2.61 9.12 -26.91
C GLU A 71 1.85 10.38 -26.45
N PHE A 72 2.36 11.57 -26.78
CA PHE A 72 1.65 12.82 -26.50
C PHE A 72 0.37 12.96 -27.32
N ASP A 73 0.36 12.55 -28.58
CA ASP A 73 -0.81 12.56 -29.46
C ASP A 73 -1.91 11.62 -28.96
N LEU A 74 -1.54 10.47 -28.40
CA LEU A 74 -2.47 9.59 -27.70
C LEU A 74 -3.04 10.26 -26.44
N TYR A 75 -2.20 10.92 -25.64
CA TYR A 75 -2.66 11.66 -24.46
C TYR A 75 -3.63 12.80 -24.81
N ARG A 76 -3.42 13.51 -25.93
CA ARG A 76 -4.33 14.58 -26.39
C ARG A 76 -5.75 14.09 -26.71
N GLN A 77 -5.93 12.78 -26.88
CA GLN A 77 -7.22 12.17 -27.19
C GLN A 77 -8.07 11.87 -25.94
N ILE A 78 -7.48 11.81 -24.75
CA ILE A 78 -8.21 11.42 -23.54
C ILE A 78 -8.89 12.62 -22.85
N PRO A 79 -9.92 12.40 -22.02
CA PRO A 79 -10.64 13.47 -21.33
C PRO A 79 -9.74 14.36 -20.46
N GLN A 80 -8.72 13.79 -19.79
CA GLN A 80 -7.83 14.56 -18.91
C GLN A 80 -7.13 15.70 -19.67
N TYR A 81 -6.60 15.45 -20.88
CA TYR A 81 -6.02 16.53 -21.69
C TYR A 81 -7.07 17.54 -22.14
N ARG A 82 -8.21 17.07 -22.64
CA ARG A 82 -9.23 17.95 -23.24
C ARG A 82 -9.89 18.89 -22.23
N LEU A 83 -10.09 18.43 -20.99
CA LEU A 83 -10.86 19.12 -19.97
C LEU A 83 -9.99 19.81 -18.91
N ILE A 84 -8.81 19.27 -18.59
CA ILE A 84 -7.95 19.78 -17.50
C ILE A 84 -6.66 20.36 -18.07
N ASN A 85 -5.95 19.61 -18.92
CA ASN A 85 -4.60 19.95 -19.37
C ASN A 85 -4.56 20.55 -20.79
N LYS A 86 -5.63 21.25 -21.20
CA LYS A 86 -5.76 21.77 -22.57
C LYS A 86 -4.68 22.84 -22.81
N GLY A 87 -3.88 22.64 -23.85
CA GLY A 87 -2.75 23.54 -24.17
C GLY A 87 -1.43 23.17 -23.48
N MET A 88 -1.39 22.08 -22.69
CA MET A 88 -0.15 21.53 -22.15
C MET A 88 0.87 21.27 -23.27
N THR A 89 2.13 21.60 -23.00
CA THR A 89 3.27 21.40 -23.89
C THR A 89 3.83 19.98 -23.79
N LEU A 90 4.62 19.56 -24.79
CA LEU A 90 5.32 18.27 -24.74
C LEU A 90 6.28 18.18 -23.54
N ALA A 91 6.89 19.30 -23.11
CA ALA A 91 7.79 19.32 -21.97
C ALA A 91 7.06 19.04 -20.65
N GLU A 92 5.87 19.63 -20.46
CA GLU A 92 5.03 19.36 -19.29
C GLU A 92 4.47 17.93 -19.31
N PHE A 93 4.07 17.43 -20.49
CA PHE A 93 3.65 16.04 -20.65
C PHE A 93 4.75 15.04 -20.24
N LYS A 94 6.01 15.30 -20.59
CA LYS A 94 7.13 14.44 -20.17
C LYS A 94 7.22 14.30 -18.66
N THR A 95 6.93 15.35 -17.89
CA THR A 95 6.95 15.31 -16.43
C THR A 95 5.95 14.30 -15.87
N ILE A 96 4.70 14.33 -16.33
CA ILE A 96 3.70 13.36 -15.89
C ILE A 96 3.98 11.96 -16.42
N TYR A 97 4.48 11.85 -17.66
CA TYR A 97 4.88 10.58 -18.25
C TYR A 97 5.96 9.86 -17.43
N TRP A 98 6.99 10.60 -16.98
CA TRP A 98 8.09 10.02 -16.21
C TRP A 98 7.62 9.43 -14.87
N TRP A 99 6.68 10.07 -14.18
CA TRP A 99 6.10 9.52 -12.94
C TRP A 99 5.39 8.20 -13.19
N GLU A 100 4.51 8.16 -14.19
CA GLU A 100 3.76 6.95 -14.50
C GLU A 100 4.65 5.83 -15.04
N TRP A 101 5.58 6.16 -15.94
CA TRP A 101 6.54 5.20 -16.48
C TRP A 101 7.41 4.61 -15.37
N SER A 102 7.92 5.43 -14.44
CA SER A 102 8.75 4.97 -13.33
C SER A 102 7.99 4.04 -12.39
N HIS A 103 6.74 4.38 -12.08
CA HIS A 103 5.84 3.52 -11.31
C HIS A 103 5.61 2.16 -12.00
N ARG A 104 5.32 2.17 -13.31
CA ARG A 104 5.12 0.94 -14.10
C ARG A 104 6.40 0.11 -14.22
N LEU A 105 7.56 0.74 -14.40
CA LEU A 105 8.85 0.07 -14.44
C LEU A 105 9.16 -0.59 -13.09
N LEU A 106 8.95 0.11 -11.98
CA LEU A 106 9.16 -0.44 -10.64
C LEU A 106 8.28 -1.67 -10.39
N GLY A 107 7.02 -1.66 -10.84
CA GLY A 107 6.15 -2.84 -10.80
C GLY A 107 6.72 -4.06 -11.55
N ARG A 108 7.32 -3.84 -12.74
CA ARG A 108 8.01 -4.90 -13.49
C ARG A 108 9.25 -5.41 -12.78
N LEU A 109 10.05 -4.49 -12.22
CA LEU A 109 11.26 -4.83 -11.45
C LEU A 109 10.92 -5.66 -10.21
N ILE A 110 9.81 -5.38 -9.52
CA ILE A 110 9.32 -6.20 -8.41
C ILE A 110 8.98 -7.62 -8.88
N GLY A 111 8.29 -7.76 -10.01
CA GLY A 111 8.00 -9.06 -10.60
C GLY A 111 9.28 -9.88 -10.86
N PHE A 112 10.31 -9.24 -11.41
CA PHE A 112 11.61 -9.87 -11.64
C PHE A 112 12.36 -10.17 -10.33
N ALA A 113 12.38 -9.23 -9.39
CA ALA A 113 13.02 -9.35 -8.08
C ALA A 113 12.37 -10.46 -7.22
N PHE A 114 11.11 -10.81 -7.49
CA PHE A 114 10.49 -11.99 -6.92
C PHE A 114 10.83 -13.25 -7.74
N LEU A 115 10.57 -13.25 -9.05
CA LEU A 115 10.63 -14.47 -9.86
C LEU A 115 12.05 -15.06 -9.97
N ALA A 116 13.07 -14.22 -10.17
CA ALA A 116 14.43 -14.71 -10.39
C ALA A 116 15.01 -15.41 -9.14
N PRO A 117 14.95 -14.82 -7.92
CA PRO A 117 15.37 -15.55 -6.72
C PRO A 117 14.47 -16.74 -6.40
N PHE A 118 13.16 -16.66 -6.65
CA PHE A 118 12.25 -17.81 -6.47
C PHE A 118 12.70 -19.02 -7.28
N ILE A 119 12.97 -18.84 -8.58
CA ILE A 119 13.47 -19.90 -9.47
C ILE A 119 14.81 -20.43 -8.95
N TRP A 120 15.74 -19.54 -8.62
CA TRP A 120 17.06 -19.95 -8.12
C TRP A 120 16.98 -20.79 -6.83
N PHE A 121 16.22 -20.33 -5.83
CA PHE A 121 16.02 -21.06 -4.58
C PHE A 121 15.30 -22.41 -4.80
N ALA A 122 14.36 -22.47 -5.74
CA ALA A 122 13.64 -23.70 -6.09
C ALA A 122 14.57 -24.71 -6.77
N LEU A 123 15.35 -24.29 -7.79
CA LEU A 123 16.28 -25.14 -8.52
C LEU A 123 17.41 -25.66 -7.63
N THR A 124 17.89 -24.83 -6.69
CA THR A 124 18.91 -25.21 -5.71
C THR A 124 18.33 -25.98 -4.50
N ARG A 125 17.04 -26.31 -4.51
CA ARG A 125 16.32 -27.06 -3.45
C ARG A 125 16.47 -26.45 -2.04
N ARG A 126 16.60 -25.12 -1.98
CA ARG A 126 16.72 -24.36 -0.71
C ARG A 126 15.37 -24.03 -0.08
N ILE A 127 14.28 -24.13 -0.85
CA ILE A 127 12.91 -23.90 -0.36
C ILE A 127 12.35 -25.21 0.20
N GLU A 128 11.84 -25.17 1.42
CA GLU A 128 11.05 -26.27 1.98
C GLU A 128 9.79 -26.53 1.13
N ARG A 129 9.49 -27.79 0.84
CA ARG A 129 8.33 -28.16 -0.03
C ARG A 129 7.01 -27.55 0.44
N ALA A 130 6.80 -27.47 1.76
CA ALA A 130 5.60 -26.88 2.34
C ALA A 130 5.47 -25.35 2.11
N MET A 131 6.58 -24.66 1.81
CA MET A 131 6.60 -23.23 1.53
C MET A 131 6.36 -22.89 0.05
N VAL A 132 6.62 -23.82 -0.87
CA VAL A 132 6.47 -23.57 -2.31
C VAL A 132 5.06 -23.07 -2.68
N PRO A 133 3.95 -23.68 -2.23
CA PRO A 133 2.61 -23.19 -2.58
C PRO A 133 2.35 -21.76 -2.09
N ARG A 134 2.86 -21.40 -0.90
CA ARG A 134 2.71 -20.05 -0.34
C ARG A 134 3.48 -19.01 -1.16
N LEU A 135 4.69 -19.34 -1.62
CA LEU A 135 5.48 -18.44 -2.48
C LEU A 135 4.87 -18.29 -3.88
N ILE A 136 4.33 -19.37 -4.46
CA ILE A 136 3.58 -19.30 -5.72
C ILE A 136 2.35 -18.41 -5.55
N PHE A 137 1.61 -18.57 -4.46
CA PHE A 137 0.45 -17.74 -4.17
C PHE A 137 0.82 -16.25 -4.07
N LEU A 138 1.92 -15.91 -3.38
CA LEU A 138 2.43 -14.53 -3.33
C LEU A 138 2.79 -13.99 -4.72
N PHE A 139 3.41 -14.80 -5.57
CA PHE A 139 3.71 -14.43 -6.96
C PHE A 139 2.43 -14.16 -7.76
N VAL A 140 1.43 -15.03 -7.65
CA VAL A 140 0.12 -14.87 -8.31
C VAL A 140 -0.59 -13.60 -7.83
N LEU A 141 -0.56 -13.31 -6.52
CA LEU A 141 -1.10 -12.04 -5.99
C LEU A 141 -0.36 -10.83 -6.57
N GLY A 142 0.97 -10.89 -6.73
CA GLY A 142 1.75 -9.86 -7.41
C GLY A 142 1.32 -9.66 -8.88
N GLY A 143 1.06 -10.75 -9.61
CA GLY A 143 0.48 -10.69 -10.95
C GLY A 143 -0.92 -10.06 -10.98
N ALA A 144 -1.78 -10.45 -10.04
CA ALA A 144 -3.11 -9.88 -9.86
C ALA A 144 -3.05 -8.38 -9.54
N GLN A 145 -2.05 -7.94 -8.77
CA GLN A 145 -1.80 -6.53 -8.49
C GLN A 145 -1.47 -5.75 -9.77
N GLY A 146 -0.64 -6.31 -10.66
CA GLY A 146 -0.37 -5.73 -11.98
C GLY A 146 -1.62 -5.61 -12.85
N ALA A 147 -2.44 -6.67 -12.90
CA ALA A 147 -3.72 -6.66 -13.63
C ALA A 147 -4.71 -5.64 -13.07
N LEU A 148 -4.78 -5.52 -11.74
CA LEU A 148 -5.62 -4.54 -11.06
C LEU A 148 -5.16 -3.10 -11.33
N GLY A 149 -3.84 -2.87 -11.41
CA GLY A 149 -3.25 -1.59 -11.79
C GLY A 149 -3.59 -1.18 -13.23
N TRP A 150 -3.53 -2.12 -14.18
CA TRP A 150 -4.00 -1.88 -15.55
C TRP A 150 -5.49 -1.52 -15.59
N TRP A 151 -6.33 -2.28 -14.87
CA TRP A 151 -7.76 -2.00 -14.77
C TRP A 151 -8.03 -0.63 -14.14
N MET A 152 -7.24 -0.22 -13.15
CA MET A 152 -7.33 1.10 -12.53
C MET A 152 -7.12 2.22 -13.56
N VAL A 153 -6.05 2.18 -14.36
CA VAL A 153 -5.78 3.20 -15.39
C VAL A 153 -6.87 3.23 -16.45
N LYS A 154 -7.36 2.06 -16.89
CA LYS A 154 -8.42 1.96 -17.92
C LYS A 154 -9.68 2.77 -17.58
N SER A 155 -9.98 3.01 -16.29
CA SER A 155 -11.16 3.81 -15.89
C SER A 155 -11.10 5.27 -16.34
N GLY A 156 -9.91 5.86 -16.40
CA GLY A 156 -9.73 7.29 -16.68
C GLY A 156 -9.47 7.61 -18.16
N LEU A 157 -9.51 6.61 -19.04
CA LEU A 157 -9.19 6.81 -20.46
C LEU A 157 -10.43 7.20 -21.30
N THR A 158 -11.64 6.80 -20.91
CA THR A 158 -12.85 6.98 -21.74
C THR A 158 -13.89 7.90 -21.12
N GLU A 159 -14.16 7.80 -19.82
CA GLU A 159 -15.34 8.45 -19.19
C GLU A 159 -14.99 9.48 -18.12
N ARG A 160 -13.74 9.51 -17.64
CA ARG A 160 -13.32 10.29 -16.47
C ARG A 160 -12.00 10.99 -16.74
N THR A 161 -11.72 12.06 -15.99
CA THR A 161 -10.44 12.78 -16.00
C THR A 161 -9.43 12.22 -15.00
N GLU A 162 -9.85 11.26 -14.19
CA GLU A 162 -9.04 10.63 -13.15
C GLU A 162 -9.43 9.16 -12.94
N VAL A 163 -8.55 8.42 -12.29
CA VAL A 163 -8.80 7.03 -11.91
C VAL A 163 -9.92 6.94 -10.88
N SER A 164 -10.81 5.95 -11.02
CA SER A 164 -11.89 5.74 -10.07
C SER A 164 -11.36 5.42 -8.66
N GLN A 165 -11.92 6.09 -7.64
CA GLN A 165 -11.62 5.88 -6.22
C GLN A 165 -11.80 4.42 -5.78
N TYR A 166 -12.76 3.70 -6.37
CA TYR A 166 -12.97 2.28 -6.10
C TYR A 166 -11.80 1.43 -6.58
N ARG A 167 -11.27 1.73 -7.77
CA ARG A 167 -10.13 1.01 -8.35
C ARG A 167 -8.84 1.36 -7.62
N LEU A 168 -8.66 2.63 -7.24
CA LEU A 168 -7.56 3.08 -6.40
C LEU A 168 -7.56 2.36 -5.04
N ALA A 169 -8.70 2.34 -4.35
CA ALA A 169 -8.83 1.67 -3.06
C ALA A 169 -8.58 0.17 -3.16
N ALA A 170 -9.11 -0.50 -4.19
CA ALA A 170 -8.84 -1.91 -4.45
C ALA A 170 -7.34 -2.17 -4.70
N HIS A 171 -6.70 -1.35 -5.54
CA HIS A 171 -5.29 -1.49 -5.88
C HIS A 171 -4.37 -1.26 -4.68
N LEU A 172 -4.61 -0.20 -3.89
CA LEU A 172 -3.87 0.02 -2.65
C LEU A 172 -4.12 -1.10 -1.63
N GLY A 173 -5.37 -1.55 -1.50
CA GLY A 173 -5.74 -2.64 -0.60
C GLY A 173 -4.99 -3.94 -0.90
N LEU A 174 -4.97 -4.36 -2.16
CA LEU A 174 -4.24 -5.55 -2.56
C LEU A 174 -2.72 -5.39 -2.38
N ALA A 175 -2.14 -4.21 -2.66
CA ALA A 175 -0.74 -3.92 -2.32
C ALA A 175 -0.45 -4.07 -0.82
N THR A 176 -1.32 -3.54 0.04
CA THR A 176 -1.17 -3.63 1.50
C THR A 176 -1.26 -5.08 1.99
N ILE A 177 -2.16 -5.88 1.42
CA ILE A 177 -2.27 -7.32 1.71
C ILE A 177 -0.98 -8.05 1.31
N ILE A 178 -0.48 -7.82 0.09
CA ILE A 178 0.77 -8.42 -0.40
C ILE A 178 1.94 -8.03 0.52
N TYR A 179 2.06 -6.75 0.86
CA TYR A 179 3.09 -6.24 1.75
C TYR A 179 3.06 -6.93 3.13
N GLY A 180 1.87 -7.04 3.74
CA GLY A 180 1.71 -7.75 5.01
C GLY A 180 2.03 -9.24 4.91
N ALA A 181 1.60 -9.89 3.83
CA ALA A 181 1.84 -11.31 3.60
C ALA A 181 3.32 -11.63 3.36
N LEU A 182 4.05 -10.75 2.65
CA LEU A 182 5.50 -10.84 2.49
C LEU A 182 6.23 -10.73 3.83
N ILE A 183 5.90 -9.71 4.64
CA ILE A 183 6.49 -9.52 5.98
C ILE A 183 6.17 -10.72 6.88
N TRP A 184 4.91 -11.15 6.94
CA TRP A 184 4.51 -12.29 7.77
C TRP A 184 5.26 -13.56 7.37
N THR A 185 5.36 -13.83 6.06
CA THR A 185 6.07 -15.01 5.54
C THR A 185 7.57 -14.95 5.83
N ALA A 186 8.19 -13.78 5.68
CA ALA A 186 9.59 -13.57 6.04
C ALA A 186 9.83 -13.79 7.55
N LEU A 187 8.91 -13.32 8.40
CA LEU A 187 8.99 -13.52 9.85
C LEU A 187 8.79 -14.97 10.27
N ASP A 188 7.89 -15.72 9.62
CA ASP A 188 7.74 -17.18 9.82
C ASP A 188 9.05 -17.93 9.52
N LEU A 189 9.74 -17.54 8.45
CA LEU A 189 11.04 -18.12 8.07
C LEU A 189 12.16 -17.70 9.04
N TRP A 190 12.10 -16.49 9.59
CA TRP A 190 13.14 -15.93 10.45
C TRP A 190 13.03 -16.40 11.92
N HIS A 191 11.82 -16.43 12.47
CA HIS A 191 11.57 -16.69 13.90
C HIS A 191 10.87 -18.04 14.17
N GLY A 192 10.52 -18.78 13.12
CA GLY A 192 9.65 -19.95 13.18
C GLY A 192 8.17 -19.57 13.03
N LYS A 193 7.34 -20.58 12.71
CA LYS A 193 5.89 -20.40 12.54
C LYS A 193 5.26 -19.97 13.85
N SER A 194 4.37 -18.97 13.76
CA SER A 194 3.49 -18.61 14.86
C SER A 194 2.47 -19.72 15.15
N THR A 195 2.34 -20.14 16.40
CA THR A 195 1.41 -21.21 16.83
C THR A 195 0.41 -20.77 17.91
N ARG A 196 0.48 -19.53 18.41
CA ARG A 196 -0.28 -19.08 19.60
C ARG A 196 -1.25 -17.92 19.34
N PHE A 197 -2.23 -18.11 18.47
CA PHE A 197 -3.30 -17.12 18.25
C PHE A 197 -4.42 -17.13 19.30
N LEU A 198 -4.35 -17.99 20.31
CA LEU A 198 -5.46 -18.25 21.21
C LEU A 198 -5.66 -17.16 22.29
N SER A 199 -4.65 -16.33 22.57
CA SER A 199 -4.77 -15.30 23.61
C SER A 199 -5.63 -14.11 23.18
N GLY A 200 -6.33 -13.48 24.13
CA GLY A 200 -7.10 -12.26 23.86
C GLY A 200 -6.24 -11.10 23.34
N LEU A 201 -4.97 -11.04 23.74
CA LEU A 201 -4.03 -10.01 23.29
C LEU A 201 -3.57 -10.25 21.85
N SER A 202 -3.34 -11.50 21.46
CA SER A 202 -3.00 -11.86 20.07
C SER A 202 -4.18 -11.56 19.14
N LYS A 203 -5.42 -11.85 19.57
CA LYS A 203 -6.64 -11.47 18.82
C LYS A 203 -6.79 -9.96 18.69
N ALA A 204 -6.51 -9.19 19.74
CA ALA A 204 -6.51 -7.73 19.69
C ALA A 204 -5.45 -7.17 18.72
N ALA A 205 -4.26 -7.76 18.68
CA ALA A 205 -3.22 -7.37 17.71
C ALA A 205 -3.64 -7.65 16.26
N LEU A 206 -4.31 -8.78 15.99
CA LEU A 206 -4.90 -9.06 14.68
C LEU A 206 -6.02 -8.08 14.33
N ALA A 207 -6.87 -7.73 15.30
CA ALA A 207 -7.90 -6.71 15.11
C ALA A 207 -7.30 -5.33 14.78
N LEU A 208 -6.15 -4.97 15.38
CA LEU A 208 -5.41 -3.76 15.01
C LEU A 208 -4.93 -3.80 13.55
N ILE A 209 -4.42 -4.93 13.05
CA ILE A 209 -4.04 -5.08 11.63
C ILE A 209 -5.25 -4.80 10.72
N VAL A 210 -6.40 -5.39 11.04
CA VAL A 210 -7.64 -5.19 10.27
C VAL A 210 -8.10 -3.73 10.33
N LEU A 211 -8.04 -3.10 11.49
CA LEU A 211 -8.45 -1.70 11.66
C LEU A 211 -7.50 -0.73 10.93
N ILE A 212 -6.19 -0.98 10.96
CA ILE A 212 -5.20 -0.20 10.21
C ILE A 212 -5.42 -0.40 8.70
N PHE A 213 -5.67 -1.63 8.25
CA PHE A 213 -6.01 -1.90 6.85
C PHE A 213 -7.27 -1.13 6.42
N ALA A 214 -8.33 -1.18 7.23
CA ALA A 214 -9.56 -0.41 6.98
C ALA A 214 -9.26 1.09 6.92
N GLN A 215 -8.46 1.63 7.84
CA GLN A 215 -8.04 3.04 7.84
C GLN A 215 -7.29 3.41 6.55
N THR A 216 -6.41 2.53 6.05
CA THR A 216 -5.72 2.71 4.76
C THR A 216 -6.69 2.76 3.58
N ILE A 217 -7.71 1.89 3.56
CA ILE A 217 -8.76 1.91 2.53
C ILE A 217 -9.59 3.19 2.60
N LEU A 218 -10.00 3.64 3.79
CA LEU A 218 -10.70 4.91 3.95
C LEU A 218 -9.85 6.09 3.48
N GLY A 219 -8.54 6.07 3.75
CA GLY A 219 -7.59 7.05 3.22
C GLY A 219 -7.50 7.02 1.69
N ALA A 220 -7.57 5.83 1.08
CA ALA A 220 -7.63 5.68 -0.38
C ALA A 220 -8.88 6.33 -0.97
N PHE A 221 -10.03 6.21 -0.32
CA PHE A 221 -11.26 6.90 -0.74
C PHE A 221 -11.15 8.41 -0.59
N VAL A 222 -10.65 8.91 0.55
CA VAL A 222 -10.37 10.34 0.77
C VAL A 222 -9.48 10.91 -0.33
N ALA A 223 -8.39 10.20 -0.65
CA ALA A 223 -7.50 10.59 -1.73
C ALA A 223 -8.22 10.51 -3.09
N GLY A 224 -8.89 9.40 -3.39
CA GLY A 224 -9.54 9.16 -4.68
C GLY A 224 -10.56 10.22 -5.08
N ILE A 225 -11.36 10.71 -4.13
CA ILE A 225 -12.38 11.75 -4.37
C ILE A 225 -11.89 13.16 -3.97
N ARG A 226 -10.60 13.33 -3.65
CA ARG A 226 -10.00 14.62 -3.25
C ARG A 226 -10.67 15.27 -2.03
N ALA A 227 -11.30 14.51 -1.14
CA ALA A 227 -11.98 15.04 0.03
C ALA A 227 -11.04 15.75 1.02
N GLY A 228 -9.74 15.43 0.96
CA GLY A 228 -8.69 16.09 1.73
C GLY A 228 -8.50 17.58 1.41
N LEU A 229 -9.02 18.09 0.28
CA LEU A 229 -8.88 19.50 -0.14
C LEU A 229 -10.06 20.40 0.29
N ILE A 230 -11.07 19.84 0.97
CA ILE A 230 -12.36 20.53 1.18
C ILE A 230 -12.53 20.94 2.64
N TYR A 231 -12.30 20.01 3.56
CA TYR A 231 -12.58 20.22 4.98
C TYR A 231 -11.28 20.32 5.77
N ASN A 232 -10.57 21.45 5.68
CA ASN A 232 -9.19 21.59 6.19
C ASN A 232 -9.09 22.15 7.62
N THR A 233 -10.13 21.99 8.44
CA THR A 233 -10.13 22.32 9.87
C THR A 233 -10.06 21.08 10.75
N TRP A 234 -9.55 21.24 11.97
CA TRP A 234 -9.47 20.21 13.01
C TRP A 234 -9.56 20.88 14.41
N PRO A 235 -10.22 20.28 15.42
CA PRO A 235 -10.91 18.99 15.39
C PRO A 235 -12.30 19.05 14.73
N LEU A 236 -12.87 20.26 14.60
CA LEU A 236 -14.14 20.49 13.93
C LEU A 236 -14.01 20.25 12.42
N MET A 237 -15.15 19.96 11.79
CA MET A 237 -15.32 19.73 10.36
C MET A 237 -16.59 20.45 9.93
N ALA A 238 -16.49 21.38 8.97
CA ALA A 238 -17.63 22.23 8.57
C ALA A 238 -18.34 22.91 9.76
N GLY A 239 -17.58 23.39 10.75
CA GLY A 239 -18.11 24.13 11.91
C GLY A 239 -18.56 23.28 13.10
N ALA A 240 -18.65 21.94 12.97
CA ALA A 240 -19.10 21.05 14.04
C ALA A 240 -18.21 19.80 14.19
N PHE A 241 -18.29 19.10 15.32
CA PHE A 241 -17.57 17.82 15.48
C PHE A 241 -18.22 16.70 14.66
N ILE A 242 -19.55 16.64 14.68
CA ILE A 242 -20.37 15.85 13.76
C ILE A 242 -21.07 16.86 12.83
N PRO A 243 -20.63 17.01 11.58
CA PRO A 243 -21.22 17.99 10.66
C PRO A 243 -22.61 17.56 10.20
N ASP A 244 -23.47 18.55 9.95
CA ASP A 244 -24.75 18.35 9.27
C ASP A 244 -24.54 17.92 7.81
N GLY A 245 -25.50 17.20 7.24
CA GLY A 245 -25.46 16.75 5.85
C GLY A 245 -24.75 15.41 5.62
N LEU A 246 -24.30 14.73 6.68
CA LEU A 246 -23.90 13.33 6.59
C LEU A 246 -25.08 12.50 6.05
N PHE A 247 -24.78 11.52 5.18
CA PHE A 247 -25.77 10.61 4.61
C PHE A 247 -26.83 11.26 3.69
N ALA A 248 -26.56 12.46 3.17
CA ALA A 248 -27.49 13.19 2.30
C ALA A 248 -27.69 12.53 0.91
N MET A 249 -26.69 11.82 0.38
CA MET A 249 -26.80 11.19 -0.94
C MET A 249 -27.77 9.99 -0.91
N LYS A 250 -28.47 9.76 -2.02
CA LYS A 250 -29.31 8.58 -2.25
C LYS A 250 -28.78 7.80 -3.46
N PRO A 251 -28.79 6.46 -3.40
CA PRO A 251 -29.04 5.63 -2.21
C PRO A 251 -27.97 5.78 -1.11
N LEU A 252 -28.33 5.44 0.14
CA LEU A 252 -27.55 5.78 1.34
C LEU A 252 -26.09 5.29 1.30
N TRP A 253 -25.83 4.14 0.65
CA TRP A 253 -24.49 3.56 0.61
C TRP A 253 -23.47 4.40 -0.16
N HIS A 254 -23.89 5.26 -1.11
CA HIS A 254 -22.95 6.14 -1.83
C HIS A 254 -22.22 7.11 -0.89
N ASN A 255 -22.83 7.48 0.23
CA ASN A 255 -22.19 8.39 1.18
C ASN A 255 -20.87 7.84 1.73
N PHE A 256 -20.75 6.52 1.89
CA PHE A 256 -19.52 5.92 2.43
C PHE A 256 -18.35 5.91 1.44
N PHE A 257 -18.58 6.24 0.16
CA PHE A 257 -17.58 6.11 -0.90
C PHE A 257 -17.45 7.32 -1.82
N GLU A 258 -18.47 8.16 -1.92
CA GLU A 258 -18.58 9.26 -2.89
C GLU A 258 -18.88 10.61 -2.25
N SER A 259 -19.52 10.65 -1.07
CA SER A 259 -19.73 11.91 -0.35
C SER A 259 -18.42 12.39 0.27
N HIS A 260 -17.90 13.51 -0.22
CA HIS A 260 -16.69 14.13 0.34
C HIS A 260 -16.79 14.33 1.86
N LEU A 261 -17.97 14.78 2.34
CA LEU A 261 -18.23 14.99 3.76
C LEU A 261 -18.18 13.68 4.55
N THR A 262 -18.95 12.68 4.15
CA THR A 262 -19.06 11.42 4.90
C THR A 262 -17.77 10.61 4.84
N VAL A 263 -17.09 10.56 3.69
CA VAL A 263 -15.81 9.86 3.50
C VAL A 263 -14.69 10.48 4.34
N GLN A 264 -14.64 11.81 4.43
CA GLN A 264 -13.65 12.49 5.26
C GLN A 264 -13.98 12.32 6.75
N PHE A 265 -15.26 12.39 7.13
CA PHE A 265 -15.70 12.16 8.51
C PHE A 265 -15.39 10.74 8.99
N GLN A 266 -15.72 9.69 8.21
CA GLN A 266 -15.45 8.30 8.59
C GLN A 266 -13.94 8.02 8.72
N HIS A 267 -13.10 8.62 7.88
CA HIS A 267 -11.65 8.50 7.95
C HIS A 267 -11.09 9.09 9.25
N ARG A 268 -11.63 10.24 9.70
CA ARG A 268 -11.27 10.86 10.99
C ARG A 268 -11.75 10.04 12.19
N MET A 269 -13.01 9.63 12.19
CA MET A 269 -13.58 8.86 13.30
C MET A 269 -12.89 7.51 13.47
N THR A 270 -12.55 6.85 12.36
CA THR A 270 -11.80 5.59 12.40
C THR A 270 -10.36 5.79 12.88
N ALA A 271 -9.72 6.93 12.56
CA ALA A 271 -8.41 7.28 13.12
C ALA A 271 -8.46 7.46 14.65
N TYR A 272 -9.50 8.11 15.18
CA TYR A 272 -9.67 8.27 16.63
C TYR A 272 -9.94 6.93 17.33
N LEU A 273 -10.78 6.08 16.73
CA LEU A 273 -10.98 4.71 17.21
C LEU A 273 -9.67 3.93 17.22
N LEU A 274 -8.87 4.03 16.15
CA LEU A 274 -7.58 3.36 16.05
C LEU A 274 -6.59 3.86 17.12
N LEU A 275 -6.52 5.16 17.38
CA LEU A 275 -5.70 5.72 18.47
C LEU A 275 -6.11 5.16 19.83
N ALA A 276 -7.41 5.20 20.15
CA ALA A 276 -7.93 4.69 21.41
C ALA A 276 -7.65 3.18 21.56
N PHE A 277 -7.86 2.42 20.49
CA PHE A 277 -7.65 0.98 20.51
C PHE A 277 -6.16 0.60 20.61
N ALA A 278 -5.28 1.31 19.91
CA ALA A 278 -3.83 1.12 20.03
C ALA A 278 -3.33 1.47 21.45
N ALA A 279 -3.86 2.54 22.07
CA ALA A 279 -3.51 2.92 23.44
C ALA A 279 -3.99 1.87 24.45
N TRP A 280 -5.24 1.41 24.32
CA TRP A 280 -5.77 0.31 25.14
C TRP A 280 -4.95 -0.97 24.99
N HIS A 281 -4.57 -1.33 23.76
CA HIS A 281 -3.78 -2.52 23.49
C HIS A 281 -2.37 -2.44 24.09
N ALA A 282 -1.69 -1.30 23.93
CA ALA A 282 -0.39 -1.06 24.55
C ALA A 282 -0.48 -1.13 26.08
N TRP A 283 -1.52 -0.55 26.68
CA TRP A 283 -1.78 -0.65 28.11
C TRP A 283 -2.01 -2.11 28.54
N ARG A 284 -2.79 -2.89 27.79
CA ARG A 284 -3.00 -4.33 28.07
C ARG A 284 -1.71 -5.15 27.94
N ALA A 285 -0.85 -4.81 26.98
CA ALA A 285 0.42 -5.48 26.73
C ALA A 285 1.54 -5.08 27.72
N ARG A 286 1.36 -4.04 28.54
CA ARG A 286 2.44 -3.41 29.35
C ARG A 286 3.18 -4.33 30.32
N LYS A 287 2.56 -5.44 30.73
CA LYS A 287 3.16 -6.45 31.63
C LYS A 287 3.57 -7.73 30.90
N THR A 288 3.69 -7.68 29.58
CA THR A 288 4.06 -8.82 28.72
C THR A 288 5.38 -8.53 28.01
N GLU A 289 6.04 -9.57 27.49
CA GLU A 289 7.26 -9.42 26.68
C GLU A 289 7.04 -8.59 25.40
N ALA A 290 5.78 -8.43 24.97
CA ALA A 290 5.43 -7.64 23.79
C ALA A 290 5.29 -6.13 24.06
N ALA A 291 5.44 -5.67 25.32
CA ALA A 291 5.24 -4.28 25.72
C ALA A 291 6.03 -3.29 24.84
N GLY A 292 7.30 -3.56 24.57
CA GLY A 292 8.15 -2.70 23.73
C GLY A 292 7.59 -2.52 22.32
N THR A 293 7.17 -3.63 21.68
CA THR A 293 6.57 -3.58 20.34
C THR A 293 5.18 -2.98 20.32
N ALA A 294 4.39 -3.14 21.40
CA ALA A 294 3.08 -2.50 21.51
C ALA A 294 3.20 -0.98 21.66
N ASN A 295 4.20 -0.52 22.44
CA ASN A 295 4.51 0.90 22.59
C ASN A 295 5.05 1.50 21.29
N LEU A 296 5.88 0.77 20.53
CA LEU A 296 6.31 1.21 19.20
C LEU A 296 5.12 1.37 18.25
N LEU A 297 4.19 0.41 18.23
CA LEU A 297 2.98 0.50 17.42
C LEU A 297 2.14 1.72 17.83
N LEU A 298 1.92 1.94 19.12
CA LEU A 298 1.22 3.12 19.62
C LEU A 298 1.91 4.42 19.17
N ALA A 299 3.23 4.52 19.36
CA ALA A 299 4.00 5.70 18.95
C ALA A 299 3.87 5.95 17.44
N ALA A 300 3.92 4.89 16.62
CA ALA A 300 3.75 5.00 15.17
C ALA A 300 2.33 5.44 14.79
N VAL A 301 1.28 4.93 15.45
CA VAL A 301 -0.11 5.37 15.24
C VAL A 301 -0.30 6.83 15.64
N VAL A 302 0.30 7.28 16.75
CA VAL A 302 0.26 8.68 17.18
C VAL A 302 0.96 9.59 16.17
N ALA A 303 2.18 9.22 15.74
CA ALA A 303 2.90 9.96 14.72
C ALA A 303 2.13 10.04 13.40
N GLN A 304 1.48 8.94 13.00
CA GLN A 304 0.67 8.87 11.79
C GLN A 304 -0.58 9.74 11.87
N ALA A 305 -1.25 9.78 13.03
CA ALA A 305 -2.39 10.67 13.26
C ALA A 305 -1.96 12.14 13.22
N ALA A 306 -0.86 12.49 13.88
CA ALA A 306 -0.30 13.85 13.83
C ALA A 306 0.06 14.27 12.39
N LEU A 307 0.70 13.38 11.64
CA LEU A 307 1.02 13.61 10.22
C LEU A 307 -0.25 13.77 9.36
N GLY A 308 -1.30 13.00 9.63
CA GLY A 308 -2.59 13.12 8.94
C GLY A 308 -3.27 14.46 9.22
N ILE A 309 -3.26 14.90 10.49
CA ILE A 309 -3.77 16.22 10.90
C ILE A 309 -2.95 17.33 10.23
N TRP A 310 -1.62 17.23 10.21
CA TRP A 310 -0.77 18.21 9.54
C TRP A 310 -1.07 18.26 8.03
N THR A 311 -1.12 17.11 7.37
CA THR A 311 -1.45 17.00 5.94
C THR A 311 -2.79 17.67 5.63
N LEU A 312 -3.79 17.46 6.49
CA LEU A 312 -5.10 18.08 6.38
C LEU A 312 -5.06 19.60 6.55
N LEU A 313 -4.44 20.11 7.62
CA LEU A 313 -4.40 21.55 7.92
C LEU A 313 -3.67 22.35 6.82
N TRP A 314 -2.71 21.72 6.15
CA TRP A 314 -1.93 22.34 5.07
C TRP A 314 -2.49 22.11 3.68
N VAL A 315 -3.71 21.58 3.56
CA VAL A 315 -4.40 21.37 2.27
C VAL A 315 -3.65 20.38 1.35
N VAL A 316 -3.18 19.28 1.94
CA VAL A 316 -2.56 18.13 1.27
C VAL A 316 -1.40 18.51 0.32
N PRO A 317 -0.33 19.19 0.78
CA PRO A 317 0.86 19.36 -0.02
C PRO A 317 1.42 17.99 -0.42
N ILE A 318 1.94 17.87 -1.65
CA ILE A 318 2.42 16.58 -2.19
C ILE A 318 3.36 15.84 -1.23
N PRO A 319 4.38 16.49 -0.61
CA PRO A 319 5.26 15.80 0.33
C PRO A 319 4.52 15.24 1.54
N LEU A 320 3.60 16.00 2.14
CA LEU A 320 2.84 15.55 3.31
C LEU A 320 1.86 14.42 2.95
N GLY A 321 1.18 14.52 1.81
CA GLY A 321 0.32 13.44 1.30
C GLY A 321 1.10 12.14 1.06
N ALA A 322 2.28 12.22 0.44
CA ALA A 322 3.15 11.07 0.20
C ALA A 322 3.71 10.50 1.51
N MET A 323 4.16 11.36 2.44
CA MET A 323 4.63 10.95 3.77
C MET A 323 3.51 10.25 4.55
N HIS A 324 2.28 10.77 4.53
CA HIS A 324 1.16 10.16 5.22
C HIS A 324 0.82 8.78 4.64
N GLN A 325 0.82 8.64 3.31
CA GLN A 325 0.62 7.34 2.67
C GLN A 325 1.74 6.33 3.01
N GLY A 326 3.00 6.75 2.94
CA GLY A 326 4.14 5.91 3.34
C GLY A 326 4.09 5.55 4.82
N GLY A 327 3.78 6.51 5.68
CA GLY A 327 3.62 6.31 7.12
C GLY A 327 2.55 5.27 7.46
N ALA A 328 1.45 5.22 6.70
CA ALA A 328 0.41 4.19 6.87
C ALA A 328 0.97 2.77 6.63
N MET A 329 1.82 2.61 5.61
CA MET A 329 2.48 1.32 5.31
C MET A 329 3.49 0.94 6.40
N ILE A 330 4.20 1.91 6.98
CA ILE A 330 5.10 1.69 8.12
C ILE A 330 4.31 1.21 9.34
N VAL A 331 3.22 1.91 9.70
CA VAL A 331 2.33 1.51 10.80
C VAL A 331 1.79 0.10 10.59
N PHE A 332 1.35 -0.22 9.36
CA PHE A 332 0.86 -1.55 9.02
C PHE A 332 1.95 -2.63 9.15
N GLY A 333 3.16 -2.36 8.67
CA GLY A 333 4.31 -3.27 8.83
C GLY A 333 4.67 -3.52 10.30
N ILE A 334 4.66 -2.48 11.14
CA ILE A 334 4.88 -2.59 12.59
C ILE A 334 3.77 -3.42 13.24
N ALA A 335 2.51 -3.23 12.84
CA ALA A 335 1.39 -4.01 13.37
C ALA A 335 1.48 -5.50 13.00
N VAL A 336 1.85 -5.81 11.76
CA VAL A 336 2.12 -7.19 11.29
C VAL A 336 3.24 -7.82 12.11
N TRP A 337 4.35 -7.12 12.29
CA TRP A 337 5.47 -7.58 13.10
C TRP A 337 5.08 -7.80 14.57
N HIS A 338 4.37 -6.85 15.16
CA HIS A 338 3.90 -6.92 16.54
C HIS A 338 2.97 -8.12 16.77
N ALA A 339 1.99 -8.33 15.89
CA ALA A 339 1.08 -9.46 15.96
C ALA A 339 1.81 -10.80 15.79
N HIS A 340 2.80 -10.87 14.88
CA HIS A 340 3.63 -12.06 14.71
C HIS A 340 4.39 -12.41 15.99
N ARG A 341 5.03 -11.42 16.62
CA ARG A 341 5.74 -11.61 17.90
C ARG A 341 4.82 -12.05 19.03
N LEU A 342 3.60 -11.52 19.09
CA LEU A 342 2.58 -11.88 20.09
C LEU A 342 1.99 -13.29 19.89
N ALA A 343 2.18 -13.87 18.71
CA ALA A 343 1.66 -15.17 18.37
C ALA A 343 2.76 -16.25 18.33
N LYS A 344 3.98 -15.90 18.78
CA LYS A 344 5.04 -16.81 19.20
C LYS A 344 4.82 -17.20 20.67
#